data_AF-A0A832DU55-F1
#
_entry.id   AF-A0A832DU55-F1
#
_cell.length_a   1.000
_cell.length_b   1.000
_cell.length_c   1.000
_cell.angle_alpha   90.00
_cell.angle_beta   90.00
_cell.angle_gamma   90.00
#
_symmetry.space_group_name_H-M   'P 1'
#
loop_
_entity.id
_entity.type
_entity.pdbx_description
1 polymer ?
#
loop_
_entity_poly.entity_id
_entity_poly.type
_entity_poly.pdbx_seq_one_letter_code
_entity_poly.pdbx_strand_id
1 'polypeptide(L)'
;MQFLTRLARTIEQLERVAQKYDDEDLKALVAELYKQLTSVINLLEKMYAIYTELDVLVKTDLKIEPGLYLETETPQQPEKLVEYIEKLRNAGHDPNKIVAYLLGTGAVRIETRNGELYLIPHARRSQR
;
A
#
# COMPACT_ATOMS: atom_id res chain seq x y z
N MET A 1 -6.13 -8.01 -11.89
CA MET A 1 -7.22 -8.17 -12.89
C MET A 1 -7.12 -9.44 -13.71
N GLN A 2 -6.01 -9.72 -14.40
CA GLN A 2 -5.90 -10.93 -15.27
C GLN A 2 -6.24 -12.25 -14.58
N PHE A 3 -5.88 -12.41 -13.29
CA PHE A 3 -6.25 -13.58 -12.49
C PHE A 3 -7.77 -13.75 -12.36
N LEU A 4 -8.49 -12.71 -11.93
CA LEU A 4 -9.94 -12.74 -11.75
C LEU A 4 -10.67 -13.00 -13.07
N THR A 5 -10.20 -12.39 -14.16
CA THR A 5 -10.76 -12.62 -15.50
C THR A 5 -10.59 -14.07 -15.95
N ARG A 6 -9.42 -14.67 -15.68
CA ARG A 6 -9.18 -16.10 -15.98
C ARG A 6 -10.06 -17.00 -15.12
N LEU A 7 -10.17 -16.70 -13.82
CA LEU A 7 -11.00 -17.46 -12.90
C LEU A 7 -12.49 -17.42 -13.29
N ALA A 8 -13.03 -16.25 -13.60
CA ALA A 8 -14.40 -16.10 -14.08
C ALA A 8 -14.65 -16.94 -15.35
N ARG A 9 -13.71 -16.90 -16.31
CA ARG A 9 -13.80 -17.68 -17.55
C ARG A 9 -13.76 -19.19 -17.29
N THR A 10 -12.96 -19.65 -16.33
CA THR A 10 -12.90 -21.06 -15.94
C THR A 10 -14.20 -21.52 -15.27
N ILE A 11 -14.79 -20.68 -14.39
CA ILE A 11 -16.08 -20.98 -13.77
C ILE A 11 -17.19 -21.05 -14.83
N GLU A 12 -17.20 -20.13 -15.79
CA GLU A 12 -18.16 -20.14 -16.91
C GLU A 12 -18.03 -21.41 -17.78
N GLN A 13 -16.80 -21.90 -18.00
CA GLN A 13 -16.57 -23.16 -18.69
C GLN A 13 -17.12 -24.36 -17.90
N LEU A 14 -16.92 -24.37 -16.58
CA LEU A 14 -17.50 -25.40 -15.69
C LEU A 14 -19.03 -25.37 -15.71
N GLU A 15 -19.63 -24.18 -15.73
CA GLU A 15 -21.09 -24.03 -15.85
C GLU A 15 -21.63 -24.67 -17.13
N ARG A 16 -20.98 -24.38 -18.27
CA ARG A 16 -21.37 -24.96 -19.57
C ARG A 16 -21.24 -26.49 -19.57
N VAL A 17 -20.24 -27.03 -18.89
CA VAL A 17 -20.08 -28.48 -18.72
C VAL A 17 -21.21 -29.03 -17.84
N ALA A 18 -21.48 -28.42 -16.69
CA ALA A 18 -22.54 -28.82 -15.77
C ALA A 18 -23.92 -28.83 -16.45
N GLN A 19 -24.22 -27.80 -17.25
CA GLN A 19 -25.46 -27.73 -18.01
C GLN A 19 -25.53 -28.80 -19.11
N LYS A 20 -24.42 -29.04 -19.84
CA LYS A 20 -24.38 -30.02 -20.93
C LYS A 20 -24.63 -31.46 -20.43
N TYR A 21 -24.12 -31.79 -19.24
CA TYR A 21 -24.24 -33.14 -18.66
C TYR A 21 -25.38 -33.26 -17.65
N ASP A 22 -26.16 -32.20 -17.43
CA ASP A 22 -27.23 -32.11 -16.44
C ASP A 22 -26.80 -32.52 -15.02
N ASP A 23 -25.57 -32.15 -14.66
CA ASP A 23 -24.93 -32.51 -13.39
C ASP A 23 -25.30 -31.47 -12.32
N GLU A 24 -26.28 -31.81 -11.48
CA GLU A 24 -26.79 -30.93 -10.42
C GLU A 24 -25.74 -30.63 -9.34
N ASP A 25 -24.88 -31.59 -8.99
CA ASP A 25 -23.82 -31.37 -8.00
C ASP A 25 -22.78 -30.37 -8.53
N LEU A 26 -22.42 -30.50 -9.80
CA LEU A 26 -21.51 -29.56 -10.46
C LEU A 26 -22.15 -28.18 -10.63
N LYS A 27 -23.45 -28.09 -10.93
CA LYS A 27 -24.18 -26.81 -10.98
C LYS A 27 -24.16 -26.11 -9.62
N ALA A 28 -24.39 -26.86 -8.53
CA ALA A 28 -24.35 -26.32 -7.17
C ALA A 28 -22.94 -25.81 -6.81
N LEU A 29 -21.89 -26.56 -7.17
CA LEU A 29 -20.51 -26.15 -6.96
C LEU A 29 -20.17 -24.86 -7.73
N VAL A 30 -20.57 -24.77 -9.00
CA VAL A 30 -20.37 -23.57 -9.82
C VAL A 30 -21.05 -22.35 -9.22
N ALA A 31 -22.28 -22.50 -8.72
CA ALA A 31 -23.00 -21.40 -8.07
C ALA A 31 -22.27 -20.89 -6.82
N GLU A 32 -21.72 -21.80 -6.00
CA GLU A 32 -20.93 -21.42 -4.83
C GLU A 32 -19.61 -20.74 -5.24
N LEU A 33 -18.95 -21.21 -6.30
CA LEU A 33 -17.74 -20.56 -6.83
C LEU A 33 -18.02 -19.12 -7.31
N TYR A 34 -19.16 -18.88 -7.97
CA TYR A 34 -19.57 -17.52 -8.34
C TYR A 34 -19.77 -16.63 -7.12
N LYS A 35 -20.45 -17.13 -6.08
CA LYS A 35 -20.68 -16.38 -4.83
C LYS A 35 -19.37 -16.02 -4.13
N GLN A 36 -18.41 -16.95 -4.10
CA GLN A 36 -17.08 -16.69 -3.57
C GLN A 36 -16.31 -15.67 -4.40
N LEU A 37 -16.38 -15.75 -5.73
CA LEU A 37 -15.76 -14.78 -6.63
C LEU A 37 -16.31 -13.36 -6.40
N THR A 38 -17.63 -13.21 -6.28
CA THR A 38 -18.27 -11.92 -5.95
C THR A 38 -17.77 -11.38 -4.61
N SER A 39 -17.63 -12.24 -3.60
CA SER A 39 -17.13 -11.84 -2.28
C SER A 39 -15.69 -11.30 -2.36
N VAL A 40 -14.83 -11.94 -3.16
CA VAL A 40 -13.46 -11.48 -3.42
C VAL A 40 -13.45 -10.14 -4.15
N ILE A 41 -14.29 -9.97 -5.17
CA ILE A 41 -14.40 -8.69 -5.91
C ILE A 41 -14.79 -7.55 -4.97
N ASN A 42 -15.83 -7.76 -4.15
CA ASN A 42 -16.28 -6.76 -3.17
C ASN A 42 -15.18 -6.37 -2.16
N LEU A 43 -14.37 -7.34 -1.74
CA LEU A 43 -13.25 -7.08 -0.83
C LEU A 43 -12.16 -6.24 -1.50
N LEU A 44 -11.84 -6.54 -2.76
CA LEU A 44 -10.87 -5.77 -3.54
C LEU A 44 -11.34 -4.34 -3.81
N GLU A 45 -12.63 -4.14 -4.07
CA GLU A 45 -13.22 -2.79 -4.22
C GLU A 45 -13.07 -1.97 -2.94
N LYS A 46 -13.37 -2.57 -1.77
CA LYS A 46 -13.17 -1.91 -0.48
C LYS A 46 -11.71 -1.56 -0.21
N MET A 47 -10.79 -2.48 -0.53
CA MET A 47 -9.35 -2.20 -0.41
C MET A 47 -8.92 -1.05 -1.32
N TYR A 48 -9.44 -1.00 -2.54
CA TYR A 48 -9.14 0.08 -3.49
C TYR A 48 -9.70 1.43 -3.01
N ALA A 49 -10.90 1.45 -2.43
CA ALA A 49 -11.47 2.64 -1.82
C ALA A 49 -10.59 3.16 -0.68
N ILE A 50 -10.16 2.29 0.24
CA ILE A 50 -9.24 2.63 1.33
C ILE A 50 -7.92 3.18 0.78
N TYR A 51 -7.34 2.53 -0.23
CA TYR A 51 -6.13 3.02 -0.88
C TYR A 51 -6.30 4.42 -1.48
N THR A 52 -7.43 4.68 -2.13
CA THR A 52 -7.74 5.98 -2.74
C THR A 52 -7.92 7.05 -1.67
N GLU A 53 -8.61 6.76 -0.58
CA GLU A 53 -8.75 7.68 0.56
C GLU A 53 -7.40 7.98 1.21
N LEU A 54 -6.55 6.97 1.39
CA LEU A 54 -5.18 7.17 1.88
C LEU A 54 -4.34 8.02 0.94
N ASP A 55 -4.42 7.79 -0.37
CA ASP A 55 -3.72 8.58 -1.38
C ASP A 55 -4.18 10.06 -1.38
N VAL A 56 -5.49 10.29 -1.23
CA VAL A 56 -6.04 11.64 -1.06
C VAL A 56 -5.51 12.27 0.21
N LEU A 57 -5.60 11.59 1.36
CA LEU A 57 -5.12 12.11 2.65
C LEU A 57 -3.63 12.47 2.60
N VAL A 58 -2.81 11.64 1.95
CA VAL A 58 -1.39 11.93 1.72
C VAL A 58 -1.19 13.17 0.84
N LYS A 59 -2.01 13.36 -0.18
CA LYS A 59 -1.89 14.52 -1.09
C LYS A 59 -2.48 15.81 -0.51
N THR A 60 -3.58 15.74 0.23
CA THR A 60 -4.33 16.92 0.70
C THR A 60 -3.92 17.37 2.11
N ASP A 61 -3.82 16.46 3.08
CA ASP A 61 -3.57 16.83 4.48
C ASP A 61 -2.08 16.99 4.79
N LEU A 62 -1.24 16.17 4.17
CA LEU A 62 0.21 16.28 4.37
C LEU A 62 0.85 17.37 3.48
N LYS A 63 0.11 17.97 2.50
CA LYS A 63 0.65 18.94 1.50
C LYS A 63 2.03 18.53 0.98
N ILE A 64 2.22 17.24 0.74
CA ILE A 64 3.47 16.75 0.20
C ILE A 64 3.41 17.03 -1.30
N GLU A 65 3.88 18.20 -1.71
CA GLU A 65 4.26 18.40 -3.10
C GLU A 65 5.42 17.44 -3.41
N PRO A 66 5.27 16.52 -4.39
CA PRO A 66 6.35 15.64 -4.81
C PRO A 66 7.54 16.52 -5.25
N GLY A 67 8.62 16.49 -4.47
CA GLY A 67 9.84 17.28 -4.73
C GLY A 67 10.16 18.34 -3.67
N LEU A 68 9.24 18.71 -2.78
CA LEU A 68 9.51 19.75 -1.77
C LEU A 68 10.40 19.24 -0.61
N TYR A 69 10.26 17.97 -0.23
CA TYR A 69 10.90 17.38 0.96
C TYR A 69 11.94 16.29 0.65
N LEU A 70 12.02 15.83 -0.60
CA LEU A 70 12.72 14.57 -0.93
C LEU A 70 14.24 14.69 -1.02
N GLU A 71 14.80 15.88 -1.24
CA GLU A 71 16.23 16.01 -1.56
C GLU A 71 17.05 16.70 -0.46
N THR A 72 16.53 17.74 0.18
CA THR A 72 17.26 18.50 1.21
C THR A 72 17.07 17.97 2.63
N GLU A 73 15.95 17.30 2.91
CA GLU A 73 15.57 16.95 4.29
C GLU A 73 15.69 15.46 4.62
N THR A 74 15.82 14.58 3.62
CA THR A 74 16.04 13.15 3.87
C THR A 74 17.41 12.95 4.54
N PRO A 75 17.49 12.30 5.73
CA PRO A 75 18.76 11.96 6.35
C PRO A 75 19.64 11.16 5.38
N GLN A 76 20.89 11.55 5.21
CA GLN A 76 21.84 10.78 4.37
C GLN A 76 22.53 9.67 5.16
N GLN A 77 22.48 9.74 6.48
CA GLN A 77 23.07 8.79 7.42
C GLN A 77 22.07 8.49 8.55
N PRO A 78 22.26 7.38 9.28
CA PRO A 78 21.54 7.12 10.53
C PRO A 78 21.64 8.31 11.48
N GLU A 79 20.50 8.91 11.84
CA GLU A 79 20.41 10.06 12.75
C GLU A 79 19.38 9.77 13.84
N LYS A 80 19.59 10.27 15.07
CA LYS A 80 18.60 10.10 16.15
C LYS A 80 17.34 10.87 15.80
N LEU A 81 16.18 10.27 16.03
CA LEU A 81 14.88 10.88 15.73
C LEU A 81 14.70 12.22 16.47
N VAL A 82 15.15 12.30 17.72
CA VAL A 82 15.04 13.52 18.54
C VAL A 82 15.88 14.65 17.94
N GLU A 83 17.14 14.39 17.61
CA GLU A 83 18.05 15.36 17.00
C GLU A 83 17.51 15.84 15.64
N TYR A 84 16.98 14.91 14.84
CA TYR A 84 16.37 15.23 13.56
C TYR A 84 15.12 16.11 13.69
N ILE A 85 14.24 15.82 14.67
CA ILE A 85 13.05 16.65 14.94
C ILE A 85 13.44 18.06 15.37
N GLU A 86 14.46 18.21 16.23
CA GLU A 86 14.97 19.50 16.66
C GLU A 86 15.55 20.29 15.49
N LYS A 87 16.34 19.65 14.63
CA LYS A 87 16.89 20.24 13.41
C LYS A 87 15.79 20.77 12.50
N LEU A 88 14.74 19.99 12.24
CA LEU A 88 13.60 20.42 11.42
C LEU A 88 12.86 21.61 12.03
N ARG A 89 12.64 21.59 13.36
CA ARG A 89 11.98 22.68 14.08
C ARG A 89 12.80 23.97 14.00
N ASN A 90 14.12 23.88 14.16
CA ASN A 90 15.04 25.02 14.07
C ASN A 90 15.11 25.61 12.66
N ALA A 91 14.91 24.78 11.63
CA ALA A 91 14.80 25.21 10.24
C ALA A 91 13.41 25.76 9.87
N GLY A 92 12.46 25.80 10.81
CA GLY A 92 11.11 26.35 10.60
C GLY A 92 10.14 25.39 9.91
N HIS A 93 10.49 24.11 9.81
CA HIS A 93 9.62 23.09 9.25
C HIS A 93 8.73 22.42 10.30
N ASP A 94 7.67 21.73 9.86
CA ASP A 94 6.82 20.89 10.71
C ASP A 94 7.40 19.46 10.78
N PRO A 95 8.04 19.06 11.90
CA PRO A 95 8.74 17.78 11.98
C PRO A 95 7.80 16.58 11.86
N ASN A 96 6.55 16.72 12.32
CA ASN A 96 5.59 15.62 12.30
C ASN A 96 5.21 15.29 10.85
N LYS A 97 4.99 16.31 10.02
CA LYS A 97 4.66 16.12 8.60
C LYS A 97 5.80 15.48 7.83
N ILE A 98 7.02 15.96 8.05
CA ILE A 98 8.20 15.46 7.33
C ILE A 98 8.54 14.04 7.75
N VAL A 99 8.54 13.74 9.05
CA VAL A 99 8.78 12.37 9.54
C VAL A 99 7.68 11.42 9.04
N ALA A 100 6.40 11.82 9.10
CA ALA A 100 5.30 11.02 8.57
C ALA A 100 5.46 10.76 7.06
N TYR A 101 5.89 11.76 6.30
CA TYR A 101 6.16 11.62 4.88
C TYR A 101 7.32 10.66 4.59
N LEU A 102 8.47 10.83 5.24
CA LEU A 102 9.66 10.01 5.02
C LEU A 102 9.41 8.54 5.38
N LEU A 103 8.61 8.27 6.42
CA LEU A 103 8.19 6.93 6.79
C LEU A 103 7.14 6.37 5.83
N GLY A 104 6.14 7.18 5.46
CA GLY A 104 5.07 6.79 4.55
C GLY A 104 5.56 6.48 3.13
N THR A 105 6.60 7.16 2.67
CA THR A 105 7.26 6.89 1.38
C THR A 105 8.30 5.77 1.44
N GLY A 106 8.65 5.29 2.64
CA GLY A 106 9.73 4.32 2.83
C GLY A 106 11.13 4.87 2.54
N ALA A 107 11.28 6.20 2.46
CA ALA A 107 12.59 6.85 2.31
C ALA A 107 13.49 6.59 3.53
N VAL A 108 12.89 6.41 4.71
CA VAL A 108 13.57 6.05 5.94
C VAL A 108 12.80 4.96 6.69
N ARG A 109 13.49 4.21 7.55
CA ARG A 109 12.90 3.28 8.52
C ARG A 109 13.30 3.66 9.94
N ILE A 110 12.48 3.27 10.92
CA ILE A 110 12.82 3.45 12.34
C ILE A 110 13.54 2.20 12.85
N GLU A 111 14.68 2.41 13.51
CA GLU A 111 15.34 1.39 14.33
C GLU A 111 15.41 1.85 15.78
N THR A 112 15.24 0.91 16.71
CA THR A 112 15.51 1.16 18.13
C THR A 112 16.91 0.65 18.46
N ARG A 113 17.75 1.50 19.05
CA ARG A 113 19.10 1.15 19.51
C ARG A 113 19.25 1.65 20.94
N ASN A 114 19.45 0.72 21.89
CA ASN A 114 19.62 1.04 23.31
C ASN A 114 18.51 1.94 23.90
N GLY A 115 17.26 1.75 23.47
CA GLY A 115 16.11 2.54 23.91
C GLY A 115 15.92 3.88 23.20
N GLU A 116 16.80 4.24 22.28
CA GLU A 116 16.70 5.44 21.45
C GLU A 116 16.22 5.09 20.03
N LEU A 117 15.44 5.99 19.43
CA LEU A 117 14.92 5.84 18.07
C LEU A 117 15.83 6.52 17.06
N TYR A 118 16.16 5.80 15.98
CA TYR A 118 16.98 6.27 14.88
C TYR A 118 16.21 6.21 13.56
N LEU A 119 16.35 7.25 12.75
CA LEU A 119 15.94 7.26 11.35
C LEU A 119 17.09 6.70 10.50
N ILE A 120 16.85 5.56 9.86
CA ILE A 120 17.80 4.92 8.97
C ILE A 120 17.34 5.16 7.53
N PRO A 121 18.10 5.90 6.71
CA PRO A 121 17.74 6.08 5.32
C PRO A 121 17.81 4.76 4.57
N HIS A 122 16.79 4.52 3.76
CA HIS A 122 16.82 3.41 2.82
C HIS A 122 17.80 3.79 1.71
N ALA A 123 18.90 3.06 1.57
CA ALA A 123 19.85 3.32 0.48
C ALA A 123 19.06 3.36 -0.84
N ARG A 124 19.07 4.51 -1.54
CA ARG A 124 18.53 4.61 -2.90
C ARG A 124 19.21 3.49 -3.67
N ARG A 125 18.47 2.43 -4.03
CA ARG A 125 18.94 1.47 -5.03
C ARG A 125 19.31 2.30 -6.23
N SER A 126 20.61 2.43 -6.49
CA SER A 126 21.13 2.91 -7.76
C SER A 126 20.45 2.04 -8.83
N GLN A 127 19.44 2.60 -9.49
CA GLN A 127 18.98 2.07 -10.76
C GLN A 127 20.11 2.38 -11.74
N ARG A 128 20.93 1.36 -12.00
CA ARG A 128 21.72 1.25 -13.24
C ARG A 128 20.91 0.42 -14.22
#